data_AF-A0A7C1C6D2-F1
#
_entry.id   AF-A0A7C1C6D2-F1
#
_cell.length_a   1.000
_cell.length_b   1.000
_cell.length_c   1.000
_cell.angle_alpha   90.00
_cell.angle_beta   90.00
_cell.angle_gamma   90.00
#
_symmetry.space_group_name_H-M   'P 1'
#
loop_
_entity.id
_entity.type
_entity.pdbx_description
1 polymer ?
#
loop_
_entity_poly.entity_id
_entity_poly.type
_entity_poly.pdbx_seq_one_letter_code
_entity_poly.pdbx_strand_id
1 'polypeptide(L)'
;MTSREKEMQPQIEELQKTIDKLQLLNLGLKQQANQSDAANKAKSDFLAMISHEIRTPLNGVIGLTEILLDTKLDSKQRHYSNLVLTSARNLLTLINSLLDFSKI
;
A
#
# COMPACT_ATOMS: atom_id res chain seq x y z
N MET A 1 -54.59 -29.04 -6.42
CA MET A 1 -53.18 -29.22 -6.03
C MET A 1 -53.00 -30.68 -5.60
N THR A 2 -52.05 -31.38 -6.19
CA THR A 2 -51.71 -32.78 -5.85
C THR A 2 -50.98 -32.83 -4.50
N SER A 3 -51.05 -33.94 -3.76
CA SER A 3 -50.37 -34.08 -2.44
C SER A 3 -48.87 -33.75 -2.50
N ARG A 4 -48.23 -34.05 -3.65
CA ARG A 4 -46.83 -33.75 -3.94
C ARG A 4 -46.52 -32.25 -4.07
N GLU A 5 -47.45 -31.46 -4.59
CA GLU A 5 -47.30 -29.98 -4.65
C GLU A 5 -47.42 -29.33 -3.27
N LYS A 6 -48.26 -29.89 -2.38
CA LYS A 6 -48.37 -29.42 -0.99
C LYS A 6 -47.13 -29.75 -0.16
N GLU A 7 -46.48 -30.88 -0.40
CA GLU A 7 -45.25 -31.28 0.29
C GLU A 7 -44.01 -30.48 -0.16
N MET A 8 -43.95 -30.06 -1.42
CA MET A 8 -42.81 -29.30 -1.96
C MET A 8 -42.83 -27.80 -1.62
N GLN A 9 -44.00 -27.22 -1.33
CA GLN A 9 -44.14 -25.81 -0.98
C GLN A 9 -43.23 -25.34 0.18
N PRO A 10 -43.19 -26.02 1.34
CA PRO A 10 -42.31 -25.60 2.44
C PRO A 10 -40.82 -25.65 2.06
N GLN A 11 -40.40 -26.62 1.24
CA GLN A 11 -39.01 -26.71 0.75
C GLN A 11 -38.66 -25.56 -0.20
N ILE A 12 -39.58 -25.16 -1.07
CA ILE A 12 -39.39 -24.00 -1.96
C ILE A 12 -39.28 -22.71 -1.14
N GLU A 13 -40.13 -22.54 -0.11
CA GLU A 13 -40.08 -21.36 0.76
C GLU A 13 -38.76 -21.28 1.55
N GLU A 14 -38.26 -22.42 2.05
CA GLU A 14 -36.98 -22.51 2.75
C GLU A 14 -35.78 -22.24 1.83
N LEU A 15 -35.82 -22.75 0.60
CA LEU A 15 -34.83 -22.42 -0.43
C LEU A 15 -34.83 -20.93 -0.75
N GLN A 16 -36.00 -20.31 -0.87
CA GLN A 16 -36.13 -18.88 -1.14
C GLN A 16 -35.50 -18.05 -0.01
N LYS A 17 -35.82 -18.38 1.25
CA LYS A 17 -35.21 -17.76 2.44
C LYS A 17 -33.69 -17.90 2.47
N THR A 18 -33.18 -19.06 2.03
CA THR A 18 -31.74 -19.31 1.95
C THR A 18 -31.08 -18.46 0.86
N ILE A 19 -31.72 -18.34 -0.31
CA ILE A 19 -31.25 -17.47 -1.41
C ILE A 19 -31.18 -16.01 -0.94
N ASP A 20 -32.24 -15.51 -0.30
CA ASP A 20 -32.29 -14.13 0.20
C ASP A 20 -31.17 -13.87 1.23
N LYS A 21 -30.95 -14.83 2.13
CA LYS A 21 -29.86 -14.75 3.12
C LYS A 21 -28.47 -14.74 2.46
N LEU A 22 -28.25 -15.57 1.45
CA LEU A 22 -26.99 -15.60 0.71
C LEU A 22 -26.76 -14.30 -0.07
N GLN A 23 -27.81 -13.74 -0.68
CA GLN A 23 -27.72 -12.46 -1.37
C GLN A 23 -27.34 -11.33 -0.41
N LEU A 24 -27.98 -11.27 0.76
CA LEU A 24 -27.69 -10.27 1.78
C LEU A 24 -26.23 -10.40 2.29
N LEU A 25 -25.77 -11.63 2.54
CA LEU A 25 -24.40 -11.88 2.97
C LEU A 25 -23.40 -11.47 1.88
N ASN A 26 -23.67 -11.79 0.61
CA ASN A 26 -22.81 -11.45 -0.51
C ASN A 26 -22.71 -9.93 -0.70
N LEU A 27 -23.81 -9.19 -0.52
CA LEU A 27 -23.80 -7.73 -0.49
C LEU A 27 -22.91 -7.19 0.63
N GLY A 28 -23.00 -7.75 1.85
CA GLY A 28 -22.15 -7.37 2.97
C GLY A 28 -20.67 -7.63 2.70
N LEU A 29 -20.33 -8.81 2.16
CA LEU A 29 -18.97 -9.17 1.78
C LEU A 29 -18.41 -8.23 0.70
N LYS A 30 -19.23 -7.87 -0.29
CA LYS A 30 -18.84 -6.93 -1.34
C LYS A 30 -18.58 -5.53 -0.78
N GLN A 31 -19.40 -5.07 0.16
CA GLN A 31 -19.18 -3.79 0.84
C GLN A 31 -17.88 -3.79 1.65
N GLN A 32 -17.60 -4.86 2.39
CA GLN A 32 -16.36 -5.02 3.16
C GLN A 32 -15.14 -5.08 2.25
N ALA A 33 -15.21 -5.81 1.13
CA ALA A 33 -14.14 -5.86 0.13
C ALA A 33 -13.86 -4.46 -0.43
N ASN A 34 -14.90 -3.72 -0.85
CA ASN A 34 -14.74 -2.36 -1.34
C ASN A 34 -14.12 -1.41 -0.30
N GLN A 35 -14.50 -1.53 0.98
CA GLN A 35 -13.88 -0.73 2.04
C GLN A 35 -12.41 -1.08 2.25
N SER A 36 -12.07 -2.37 2.23
CA SER A 36 -10.68 -2.82 2.33
C SER A 36 -9.84 -2.32 1.16
N ASP A 37 -10.37 -2.38 -0.06
CA ASP A 37 -9.70 -1.89 -1.27
C ASP A 37 -9.48 -0.37 -1.22
N ALA A 38 -10.48 0.38 -0.76
CA ALA A 38 -10.37 1.82 -0.58
C ALA A 38 -9.31 2.18 0.47
N ALA A 39 -9.26 1.46 1.59
CA ALA A 39 -8.26 1.65 2.63
C ALA A 39 -6.84 1.31 2.15
N ASN A 40 -6.69 0.21 1.42
CA ASN A 40 -5.41 -0.18 0.82
C ASN A 40 -4.93 0.86 -0.19
N LYS A 41 -5.81 1.34 -1.06
CA LYS A 41 -5.50 2.41 -2.01
C LYS A 41 -5.04 3.68 -1.30
N ALA A 42 -5.78 4.15 -0.30
CA ALA A 42 -5.43 5.34 0.46
C ALA A 42 -4.05 5.20 1.14
N LYS A 43 -3.73 4.01 1.66
CA LYS A 43 -2.41 3.69 2.23
C LYS A 43 -1.31 3.75 1.17
N SER A 44 -1.50 3.13 0.00
CA SER A 44 -0.50 3.14 -1.08
C SER A 44 -0.28 4.56 -1.63
N ASP A 45 -1.35 5.34 -1.82
CA ASP A 45 -1.27 6.73 -2.28
C ASP A 45 -0.51 7.60 -1.27
N PHE A 46 -0.77 7.43 0.02
CA PHE A 46 -0.05 8.12 1.08
C PHE A 46 1.44 7.77 1.09
N LEU A 47 1.79 6.49 0.99
CA LEU A 47 3.20 6.05 0.98
C LEU A 47 3.95 6.49 -0.28
N ALA A 48 3.27 6.54 -1.44
CA ALA A 48 3.82 7.08 -2.66
C ALA A 48 4.13 8.58 -2.54
N MET A 49 3.17 9.36 -2.02
CA MET A 49 3.35 10.79 -1.77
C MET A 49 4.55 11.04 -0.84
N ILE A 50 4.60 10.38 0.31
CA ILE A 50 5.71 10.56 1.26
C ILE A 50 7.06 10.15 0.65
N SER A 51 7.10 9.05 -0.11
CA SER A 51 8.32 8.63 -0.78
C SER A 51 8.83 9.69 -1.76
N HIS A 52 7.94 10.32 -2.53
CA HIS A 52 8.29 11.42 -3.42
C HIS A 52 8.82 12.65 -2.65
N GLU A 53 8.12 13.06 -1.59
CA GLU A 53 8.49 14.21 -0.79
C GLU A 53 9.81 14.04 -0.03
N ILE A 54 10.21 12.80 0.31
CA ILE A 54 11.52 12.52 0.91
C ILE A 54 12.63 12.44 -0.15
N ARG A 55 12.34 11.84 -1.33
CA ARG A 55 13.33 11.71 -2.42
C ARG A 55 13.89 13.07 -2.87
N THR A 56 13.04 14.08 -2.99
CA THR A 56 13.44 15.42 -3.44
C THR A 56 14.53 16.06 -2.57
N PRO A 57 14.35 16.28 -1.26
CA PRO A 57 15.39 16.83 -0.40
C PRO A 57 16.59 15.89 -0.27
N LEU A 58 16.39 14.57 -0.29
CA LEU A 58 17.49 13.61 -0.18
C LEU A 58 18.41 13.64 -1.42
N ASN A 59 17.85 13.76 -2.62
CA ASN A 59 18.62 13.97 -3.84
C ASN A 59 19.37 15.31 -3.82
N GLY A 60 18.78 16.34 -3.20
CA GLY A 60 19.47 17.60 -2.93
C GLY A 60 20.68 17.42 -2.02
N VAL A 61 20.53 16.67 -0.92
CA VAL A 61 21.65 16.34 -0.01
C VAL A 61 22.74 15.55 -0.73
N ILE A 62 22.38 14.55 -1.55
CA ILE A 62 23.33 13.77 -2.35
C ILE A 62 24.11 14.69 -3.30
N GLY A 63 23.42 15.48 -4.12
CA GLY A 63 24.06 16.35 -5.10
C GLY A 63 24.95 17.42 -4.46
N LEU A 64 24.49 18.04 -3.36
CA LEU A 64 25.31 19.01 -2.62
C LEU A 64 26.54 18.35 -1.98
N THR A 65 26.40 17.12 -1.49
CA THR A 65 27.53 16.38 -0.90
C THR A 65 28.55 15.97 -1.97
N GLU A 66 28.09 15.61 -3.18
CA GLU A 66 28.95 15.34 -4.33
C GLU A 66 29.74 16.59 -4.74
N ILE A 67 29.06 17.74 -4.89
CA ILE A 67 29.73 19.02 -5.16
C ILE A 67 30.75 19.36 -4.07
N LEU A 68 30.40 19.15 -2.79
CA LEU A 68 31.30 19.39 -1.67
C LEU A 68 32.54 18.51 -1.72
N LEU A 69 32.40 17.24 -2.11
CA LEU A 69 33.51 16.28 -2.24
C LEU A 69 34.49 16.65 -3.37
N ASP A 70 34.06 17.44 -4.35
CA ASP A 70 34.90 17.99 -5.42
C ASP A 70 35.69 19.23 -4.99
N THR A 71 35.43 19.77 -3.79
CA THR A 71 36.17 20.90 -3.21
C THR A 71 37.42 20.45 -2.42
N LYS A 72 38.24 21.42 -2.00
CA LYS A 72 39.36 21.16 -1.10
C LYS A 72 38.85 20.90 0.31
N LEU A 73 38.89 19.63 0.72
CA LEU A 73 38.53 19.16 2.05
C LEU A 73 39.75 18.56 2.75
N ASP A 74 39.86 18.76 4.06
CA ASP A 74 40.79 17.99 4.87
C ASP A 74 40.34 16.50 4.99
N SER A 75 41.19 15.66 5.58
CA SER A 75 40.92 14.22 5.67
C SER A 75 39.67 13.88 6.49
N LYS A 76 39.38 14.63 7.57
CA LYS A 76 38.21 14.39 8.42
C LYS A 76 36.94 14.85 7.71
N GLN A 77 36.96 16.03 7.10
CA GLN A 77 35.86 16.56 6.30
C GLN A 77 35.51 15.61 5.15
N ARG A 78 36.51 15.15 4.39
CA ARG A 78 36.29 14.17 3.31
C ARG A 78 35.71 12.86 3.83
N HIS A 79 36.18 12.36 4.98
CA HIS A 79 35.62 11.16 5.59
C HIS A 79 34.14 11.34 5.95
N TYR A 80 33.79 12.46 6.61
CA TYR A 80 32.40 12.74 6.98
C TYR A 80 31.50 12.96 5.77
N SER A 81 31.94 13.69 4.74
CA SER A 81 31.17 13.89 3.51
C SER A 81 30.90 12.55 2.80
N ASN A 82 31.87 11.64 2.74
CA ASN A 82 31.64 10.30 2.19
C ASN A 82 30.65 9.48 3.02
N LEU A 83 30.68 9.61 4.35
CA LEU A 83 29.74 8.94 5.24
C LEU A 83 28.31 9.47 5.02
N VAL A 84 28.14 10.79 4.89
CA VAL A 84 26.86 11.43 4.55
C VAL A 84 26.35 10.91 3.20
N LEU A 85 27.18 10.92 2.16
CA LEU A 85 26.81 10.46 0.82
C LEU A 85 26.36 9.00 0.83
N THR A 86 27.12 8.13 1.49
CA THR A 86 26.80 6.69 1.59
C THR A 86 25.50 6.48 2.36
N SER A 87 25.31 7.19 3.46
CA SER A 87 24.09 7.10 4.27
C SER A 87 22.87 7.59 3.51
N ALA A 88 22.98 8.70 2.77
CA ALA A 88 21.90 9.23 1.95
C ALA A 88 21.50 8.26 0.83
N ARG A 89 22.47 7.64 0.15
CA ARG A 89 22.21 6.61 -0.87
C ARG A 89 21.55 5.36 -0.28
N ASN A 90 22.00 4.90 0.88
CA ASN A 90 21.38 3.77 1.59
C ASN A 90 19.93 4.09 1.98
N LEU A 91 19.67 5.30 2.47
CA LEU A 91 18.31 5.73 2.81
C LEU A 91 17.41 5.78 1.57
N LEU A 92 17.92 6.24 0.43
CA LEU A 92 17.17 6.25 -0.84
C LEU A 92 16.77 4.82 -1.26
N THR A 93 17.69 3.85 -1.13
CA THR A 93 17.39 2.43 -1.37
C THR A 93 16.30 1.92 -0.44
N LEU A 94 16.37 2.21 0.87
CA LEU A 94 15.36 1.79 1.84
C LEU A 94 13.98 2.38 1.53
N ILE A 95 13.91 3.66 1.18
CA ILE A 95 12.66 4.33 0.78
C ILE A 95 12.06 3.66 -0.46
N ASN A 96 12.89 3.33 -1.45
CA ASN A 96 12.43 2.63 -2.65
C ASN A 96 11.88 1.24 -2.32
N SER A 97 12.55 0.47 -1.48
CA SER A 97 12.07 -0.84 -1.03
C SER A 97 10.74 -0.75 -0.26
N LEU A 98 10.56 0.29 0.56
CA LEU A 98 9.32 0.53 1.29
C LEU A 98 8.15 0.87 0.35
N LEU A 99 8.42 1.67 -0.70
CA LEU A 99 7.42 1.95 -1.73
C LEU A 99 6.99 0.69 -2.47
N ASP A 100 7.93 -0.19 -2.83
CA ASP A 100 7.60 -1.43 -3.52
C ASP A 100 6.81 -2.39 -2.64
N PHE A 101 7.11 -2.46 -1.35
CA PHE A 101 6.29 -3.20 -0.38
C PHE A 101 4.86 -2.65 -0.27
N SER A 102 4.67 -1.34 -0.39
CA SER A 102 3.35 -0.70 -0.29
C SER A 102 2.38 -0.98 -1.45
N LYS A 103 2.87 -1.62 -2.52
CA LYS A 103 2.07 -2.01 -3.69
C LYS A 103 1.50 -3.42 -3.60
N ILE A 104 1.85 -4.17 -2.55
CA ILE A 104 1.33 -5.51 -2.21
C ILE A 104 0.04 -5.33 -1.39
#